data_AF-A0A819CQ55-F1
#
_entry.id   AF-A0A819CQ55-F1
#
_cell.length_a   1.000
_cell.length_b   1.000
_cell.length_c   1.000
_cell.angle_alpha   90.00
_cell.angle_beta   90.00
_cell.angle_gamma   90.00
#
_symmetry.space_group_name_H-M   'P 1'
#
loop_
_entity.id
_entity.type
_entity.pdbx_description
1 polymer ?
#
loop_
_entity_poly.entity_id
_entity_poly.type
_entity_poly.pdbx_seq_one_letter_code
_entity_poly.pdbx_strand_id
1 'polypeptide(L)'
;MLMLLWNVLKKFDLLSLDNEEEIISHLRRLSDDENYLLRDIIQAYQILQDCFQNITYQHLQLVKTVVEYSNVIEMMKKSNLYSTYGRRRFQELRDNLTTQFQLQELNNMILNSWIITYTLIEPFMFKDKNFNDFIYRLSQLSNIEENSLNHIKIINDNIPIVTMWLSTEETTVLDNALITMEHLYKNGNVNIYLQHLIKKSSYYEITYSIDRIETGIEKVNDENNQIKTKKIQFLLSMSDIDDHKRQLTFCNVDVQQNLIYKKVLINGQLKLLKTIENIYHIYTKLELVGHPDYQLRDENYEIHLQHIDTSSMLTDLRSHQNARLDNAIQIRIQNLQLICNTLQTTYDMWIQNLEKYRQKCSLLKLFSNHFNNQNEEEQKLAIHCLEHYLRSLRISQVNLTTNQLVEFYQKYHIEIGLNIDMSLKKLSEFLQDLFEQNVVYHENQ
;
A
#
# COMPACT_ATOMS: atom_id res chain seq x y z
N MET A 1 21.88 24.07 -28.37
CA MET A 1 20.55 23.70 -28.92
C MET A 1 20.69 22.70 -30.06
N LEU A 2 21.43 23.04 -31.12
CA LEU A 2 21.61 22.16 -32.28
C LEU A 2 22.34 20.87 -31.99
N MET A 3 23.41 20.94 -31.20
CA MET A 3 24.07 19.72 -30.68
C MET A 3 23.12 18.86 -29.84
N LEU A 4 22.18 19.47 -29.09
CA LEU A 4 21.22 18.73 -28.27
C LEU A 4 20.25 17.94 -29.16
N LEU A 5 19.69 18.59 -30.19
CA LEU A 5 18.81 17.95 -31.18
C LEU A 5 19.55 16.89 -32.00
N TRP A 6 20.77 17.17 -32.46
CA TRP A 6 21.58 16.19 -33.15
C TRP A 6 21.87 14.95 -32.30
N ASN A 7 22.19 15.16 -31.03
CA ASN A 7 22.39 14.07 -30.08
C ASN A 7 21.11 13.26 -29.86
N VAL A 8 19.93 13.89 -29.87
CA VAL A 8 18.63 13.19 -29.79
C VAL A 8 18.39 12.31 -31.00
N LEU A 9 18.57 12.87 -32.21
CA LEU A 9 18.36 12.16 -33.48
C LEU A 9 19.26 10.92 -33.56
N LYS A 10 20.52 11.05 -33.14
CA LYS A 10 21.46 9.93 -33.04
C LYS A 10 21.09 8.94 -31.96
N LYS A 11 20.82 9.42 -30.73
CA LYS A 11 20.56 8.57 -29.56
C LYS A 11 19.32 7.69 -29.75
N PHE A 12 18.30 8.20 -30.44
CA PHE A 12 17.05 7.48 -30.66
C PHE A 12 16.88 6.92 -32.07
N ASP A 13 17.90 7.04 -32.94
CA ASP A 13 17.89 6.54 -34.33
C ASP A 13 16.66 7.01 -35.11
N LEU A 14 16.43 8.34 -35.10
CA LEU A 14 15.21 8.96 -35.64
C LEU A 14 15.28 9.31 -37.12
N LEU A 15 16.46 9.26 -37.77
CA LEU A 15 16.64 9.61 -39.17
C LEU A 15 17.20 8.44 -39.97
N SER A 16 16.69 8.24 -41.19
CA SER A 16 17.35 7.38 -42.18
C SER A 16 18.62 8.06 -42.67
N LEU A 17 19.78 7.48 -42.37
CA LEU A 17 21.11 7.99 -42.78
C LEU A 17 21.36 7.95 -44.30
N ASP A 18 20.43 7.39 -45.08
CA ASP A 18 20.59 7.17 -46.51
C ASP A 18 20.47 8.47 -47.35
N ASN A 19 19.97 9.56 -46.77
CA ASN A 19 19.92 10.88 -47.39
C ASN A 19 20.66 11.89 -46.50
N GLU A 20 21.93 12.19 -46.79
CA GLU A 20 22.62 13.32 -46.17
C GLU A 20 21.96 14.63 -46.62
N GLU A 21 21.01 15.12 -45.82
CA GLU A 21 20.38 16.41 -46.04
C GLU A 21 21.40 17.55 -45.99
N GLU A 22 21.19 18.55 -46.84
CA GLU A 22 21.95 19.81 -46.90
C GLU A 22 22.04 20.50 -45.53
N ILE A 23 20.97 20.43 -44.72
CA ILE A 23 20.92 20.97 -43.36
C ILE A 23 21.86 20.20 -42.42
N ILE A 24 21.88 18.88 -42.50
CA ILE A 24 22.73 18.01 -41.67
C ILE A 24 24.20 18.18 -42.07
N SER A 25 24.48 18.33 -43.37
CA SER A 25 25.84 18.57 -43.87
C SER A 25 26.35 19.96 -43.47
N HIS A 26 25.51 21.00 -43.51
CA HIS A 26 25.84 22.32 -42.98
C HIS A 26 26.04 22.32 -41.46
N LEU A 27 25.24 21.55 -40.71
CA LEU A 27 25.37 21.43 -39.26
C LEU A 27 26.62 20.68 -38.82
N ARG A 28 26.95 19.58 -39.50
CA ARG A 28 28.18 18.82 -39.28
C ARG A 28 29.40 19.66 -39.67
N ARG A 29 29.32 20.36 -40.80
CA ARG A 29 30.36 21.32 -41.20
C ARG A 29 30.59 22.37 -40.13
N LEU A 30 29.56 22.88 -39.46
CA LEU A 30 29.62 23.87 -38.38
C LEU A 30 30.09 23.33 -37.01
N SER A 31 30.14 22.01 -36.81
CA SER A 31 30.66 21.42 -35.56
C SER A 31 32.12 20.98 -35.64
N ASP A 32 32.62 20.71 -36.86
CA ASP A 32 33.88 19.98 -37.07
C ASP A 32 35.04 20.84 -37.63
N ASP A 33 34.79 22.10 -38.02
CA ASP A 33 35.78 23.00 -38.63
C ASP A 33 35.96 24.26 -37.76
N GLU A 34 37.15 24.87 -37.71
CA GLU A 34 37.35 26.11 -36.93
C GLU A 34 37.42 27.35 -37.83
N ASN A 35 37.48 27.17 -39.15
CA ASN A 35 37.69 28.23 -40.13
C ASN A 35 36.43 28.54 -40.96
N TYR A 36 35.40 29.12 -40.34
CA TYR A 36 34.19 29.53 -41.06
C TYR A 36 34.29 30.94 -41.62
N LEU A 37 33.83 31.12 -42.86
CA LEU A 37 33.52 32.44 -43.37
C LEU A 37 32.22 32.94 -42.73
N LEU A 38 32.18 34.22 -42.36
CA LEU A 38 30.99 34.87 -41.78
C LEU A 38 29.72 34.65 -42.61
N ARG A 39 29.87 34.56 -43.94
CA ARG A 39 28.79 34.26 -44.88
C ARG A 39 28.14 32.91 -44.63
N ASP A 40 28.93 31.88 -44.38
CA ASP A 40 28.45 30.51 -44.15
C ASP A 40 27.72 30.40 -42.81
N ILE A 41 28.20 31.14 -41.80
CA ILE A 41 27.54 31.26 -40.49
C ILE A 41 26.16 31.92 -40.65
N ILE A 42 26.07 33.02 -41.39
CA ILE A 42 24.80 33.75 -41.61
C ILE A 42 23.80 32.87 -42.38
N GLN A 43 24.25 32.19 -43.44
CA GLN A 43 23.40 31.34 -44.25
C GLN A 43 22.86 30.15 -43.45
N ALA A 44 23.72 29.50 -42.66
CA ALA A 44 23.27 28.45 -41.76
C ALA A 44 22.31 28.97 -40.69
N TYR A 45 22.57 30.15 -40.11
CA TYR A 45 21.68 30.76 -39.14
C TYR A 45 20.28 31.04 -39.72
N GLN A 46 20.19 31.51 -40.96
CA GLN A 46 18.92 31.73 -41.66
C GLN A 46 18.15 30.41 -41.86
N ILE A 47 18.81 29.38 -42.39
CA ILE A 47 18.22 28.05 -42.57
C ILE A 47 17.70 27.51 -41.24
N LEU A 48 18.47 27.69 -40.18
CA LEU A 48 18.10 27.26 -38.83
C LEU A 48 16.91 28.05 -38.29
N GLN A 49 16.96 29.38 -38.43
CA GLN A 49 15.87 30.23 -37.99
C GLN A 49 14.56 29.79 -38.66
N ASP A 50 14.56 29.54 -39.96
CA ASP A 50 13.40 29.09 -40.72
C ASP A 50 12.90 27.70 -40.27
N CYS A 51 13.80 26.75 -40.02
CA CYS A 51 13.42 25.43 -39.49
C CYS A 51 12.78 25.51 -38.10
N PHE A 52 13.25 26.41 -37.23
CA PHE A 52 12.76 26.51 -35.84
C PHE A 52 11.67 27.56 -35.62
N GLN A 53 11.17 28.22 -36.66
CA GLN A 53 10.12 29.25 -36.53
C GLN A 53 8.89 28.76 -35.74
N ASN A 54 8.56 27.46 -35.85
CA ASN A 54 7.40 26.86 -35.21
C ASN A 54 7.72 26.10 -33.90
N ILE A 55 8.98 26.15 -33.44
CA ILE A 55 9.42 25.46 -32.23
C ILE A 55 9.54 26.47 -31.09
N THR A 56 8.71 26.29 -30.06
CA THR A 56 8.76 27.11 -28.85
C THR A 56 9.82 26.60 -27.87
N TYR A 57 10.14 27.42 -26.85
CA TYR A 57 11.02 27.03 -25.75
C TYR A 57 10.59 25.73 -25.03
N GLN A 58 9.28 25.49 -24.91
CA GLN A 58 8.74 24.30 -24.25
C GLN A 58 9.07 23.01 -25.02
N HIS A 59 9.05 23.05 -26.35
CA HIS A 59 9.48 21.94 -27.18
C HIS A 59 10.96 21.60 -26.95
N LEU A 60 11.82 22.63 -26.78
CA LEU A 60 13.23 22.43 -26.48
C LEU A 60 13.43 21.81 -25.08
N GLN A 61 12.64 22.22 -24.09
CA GLN A 61 12.66 21.61 -22.77
C GLN A 61 12.17 20.16 -22.79
N LEU A 62 11.16 19.84 -23.60
CA LEU A 62 10.73 18.47 -23.85
C LEU A 62 11.87 17.62 -24.42
N VAL A 63 12.55 18.10 -25.46
CA VAL A 63 13.70 17.42 -26.06
C VAL A 63 14.79 17.15 -25.01
N LYS A 64 15.12 18.14 -24.19
CA LYS A 64 16.09 17.98 -23.09
C LYS A 64 15.64 16.91 -22.08
N THR A 65 14.38 16.97 -21.66
CA THR A 65 13.77 16.04 -20.68
C THR A 65 13.77 14.60 -21.19
N VAL A 66 13.44 14.39 -22.46
CA VAL A 66 13.44 13.07 -23.10
C VAL A 66 14.86 12.49 -23.20
N VAL A 67 15.88 13.33 -23.42
CA VAL A 67 17.28 12.90 -23.42
C VAL A 67 17.72 12.43 -22.04
N GLU A 68 17.33 13.17 -21.00
CA GLU A 68 17.62 12.87 -19.60
C GLU A 68 16.95 11.56 -19.16
N TYR A 69 15.67 11.38 -19.51
CA TYR A 69 14.87 10.21 -19.15
C TYR A 69 14.71 9.22 -20.31
N SER A 70 15.82 8.89 -21.00
CA SER A 70 15.79 8.02 -22.18
C SER A 70 15.25 6.60 -21.92
N ASN A 71 15.32 6.13 -20.67
CA ASN A 71 14.79 4.82 -20.27
C ASN A 71 13.28 4.71 -20.56
N VAL A 72 12.53 5.82 -20.46
CA VAL A 72 11.11 5.85 -20.80
C VAL A 72 10.90 5.55 -22.29
N ILE A 73 11.75 6.12 -23.15
CA ILE A 73 11.69 5.87 -24.60
C ILE A 73 12.01 4.41 -24.91
N GLU A 74 13.06 3.87 -24.29
CA GLU A 74 13.44 2.47 -24.46
C GLU A 74 12.34 1.50 -24.01
N MET A 75 11.70 1.77 -22.87
CA MET A 75 10.58 0.98 -22.37
C MET A 75 9.42 0.97 -23.38
N MET A 76 9.04 2.15 -23.88
CA MET A 76 7.92 2.28 -24.82
C MET A 76 8.22 1.61 -26.17
N LYS A 77 9.46 1.69 -26.66
CA LYS A 77 9.93 0.97 -27.85
C LYS A 77 9.93 -0.54 -27.65
N LYS A 78 10.46 -1.03 -26.52
CA LYS A 78 10.46 -2.47 -26.16
C LYS A 78 9.04 -3.04 -26.09
N SER A 79 8.10 -2.27 -25.57
CA SER A 79 6.68 -2.66 -25.49
C SER A 79 5.89 -2.42 -26.78
N ASN A 80 6.53 -1.90 -27.83
CA ASN A 80 5.96 -1.67 -29.16
C ASN A 80 4.63 -0.88 -29.18
N LEU A 81 4.50 0.10 -28.28
CA LEU A 81 3.22 0.78 -28.00
C LEU A 81 2.71 1.68 -29.12
N TYR A 82 3.58 2.12 -30.03
CA TYR A 82 3.22 3.05 -31.10
C TYR A 82 2.90 2.36 -32.42
N SER A 83 3.00 1.03 -32.48
CA SER A 83 2.48 0.22 -33.59
C SER A 83 0.95 0.31 -33.67
N THR A 84 0.35 -0.08 -34.80
CA THR A 84 -1.11 -0.10 -34.95
C THR A 84 -1.79 -0.95 -33.88
N TYR A 85 -1.24 -2.12 -33.58
CA TYR A 85 -1.68 -2.98 -32.49
C TYR A 85 -1.37 -2.38 -31.11
N GLY A 86 -0.17 -1.81 -30.93
CA GLY A 86 0.27 -1.17 -29.69
C GLY A 86 -0.61 0.01 -29.26
N ARG A 87 -1.05 0.84 -30.21
CA ARG A 87 -1.94 1.99 -29.94
C ARG A 87 -3.28 1.53 -29.40
N ARG A 88 -3.85 0.50 -30.02
CA ARG A 88 -5.10 -0.13 -29.55
C ARG A 88 -4.91 -0.72 -28.14
N ARG A 89 -3.83 -1.49 -27.95
CA ARG A 89 -3.48 -2.07 -26.65
C ARG A 89 -3.29 -1.01 -25.56
N PHE A 90 -2.65 0.11 -25.90
CA PHE A 90 -2.49 1.26 -25.00
C PHE A 90 -3.84 1.84 -24.59
N GLN A 91 -4.76 2.05 -25.54
CA GLN A 91 -6.12 2.54 -25.25
C GLN A 91 -6.89 1.58 -24.35
N GLU A 92 -6.85 0.29 -24.64
CA GLU A 92 -7.50 -0.74 -23.81
C GLU A 92 -6.91 -0.78 -22.39
N LEU A 93 -5.58 -0.74 -22.26
CA LEU A 93 -4.90 -0.66 -20.95
C LEU A 93 -5.25 0.63 -20.23
N ARG A 94 -5.23 1.77 -20.92
CA ARG A 94 -5.61 3.07 -20.34
C ARG A 94 -7.01 3.01 -19.77
N ASP A 95 -7.99 2.56 -20.54
CA ASP A 95 -9.40 2.57 -20.12
C ASP A 95 -9.64 1.59 -18.95
N ASN A 96 -9.00 0.42 -19.01
CA ASN A 96 -9.02 -0.57 -17.94
C ASN A 96 -8.38 -0.04 -16.66
N LEU A 97 -7.16 0.50 -16.74
CA LEU A 97 -6.44 1.06 -15.59
C LEU A 97 -7.12 2.31 -15.04
N THR A 98 -7.73 3.13 -15.90
CA THR A 98 -8.49 4.32 -15.47
C THR A 98 -9.68 3.90 -14.62
N THR A 99 -10.36 2.82 -15.00
CA THR A 99 -11.46 2.24 -14.22
C THR A 99 -10.93 1.60 -12.93
N GLN A 100 -9.80 0.91 -12.98
CA GLN A 100 -9.20 0.24 -11.82
C GLN A 100 -8.65 1.19 -10.76
N PHE A 101 -8.07 2.32 -11.19
CA PHE A 101 -7.38 3.26 -10.32
C PHE A 101 -8.22 4.47 -9.91
N GLN A 102 -9.53 4.50 -10.20
CA GLN A 102 -10.40 5.64 -9.85
C GLN A 102 -10.29 6.06 -8.38
N LEU A 103 -9.99 5.11 -7.48
CA LEU A 103 -9.88 5.34 -6.04
C LEU A 103 -8.46 5.18 -5.49
N GLN A 104 -7.49 4.78 -6.33
CA GLN A 104 -6.09 4.59 -5.93
C GLN A 104 -5.27 5.82 -6.31
N GLU A 105 -5.18 6.81 -5.41
CA GLU A 105 -4.57 8.12 -5.70
C GLU A 105 -3.18 8.02 -6.35
N LEU A 106 -2.29 7.19 -5.79
CA LEU A 106 -0.92 7.02 -6.31
C LEU A 106 -0.90 6.39 -7.71
N ASN A 107 -1.64 5.29 -7.91
CA ASN A 107 -1.67 4.59 -9.19
C ASN A 107 -2.39 5.41 -10.27
N ASN A 108 -3.42 6.18 -9.88
CA ASN A 108 -4.11 7.11 -10.77
C ASN A 108 -3.18 8.26 -11.20
N MET A 109 -2.37 8.80 -10.27
CA MET A 109 -1.36 9.81 -10.59
C MET A 109 -0.31 9.25 -11.56
N ILE A 110 0.18 8.02 -11.35
CA ILE A 110 1.13 7.37 -12.26
C ILE A 110 0.47 7.11 -13.62
N LEU A 111 -0.77 6.63 -13.67
CA LEU A 111 -1.53 6.41 -14.90
C LEU A 111 -1.73 7.70 -15.69
N ASN A 112 -2.16 8.79 -15.03
CA ASN A 112 -2.32 10.10 -15.68
C ASN A 112 -0.98 10.61 -16.21
N SER A 113 0.09 10.43 -15.43
CA SER A 113 1.45 10.75 -15.87
C SER A 113 1.86 9.91 -17.08
N TRP A 114 1.43 8.65 -17.15
CA TRP A 114 1.73 7.74 -18.25
C TRP A 114 0.99 8.15 -19.53
N ILE A 115 -0.29 8.53 -19.40
CA ILE A 115 -1.11 9.04 -20.51
C ILE A 115 -0.50 10.29 -21.10
N ILE A 116 -0.14 11.27 -20.26
CA ILE A 116 0.46 12.52 -20.72
C ILE A 116 1.83 12.25 -21.36
N THR A 117 2.65 11.42 -20.71
CA THR A 117 3.96 11.03 -21.24
C THR A 117 3.85 10.34 -22.60
N TYR A 118 2.86 9.46 -22.78
CA TYR A 118 2.60 8.79 -24.05
C TYR A 118 2.30 9.78 -25.19
N THR A 119 1.56 10.86 -24.92
CA THR A 119 1.35 11.90 -25.94
C THR A 119 2.62 12.71 -26.21
N LEU A 120 3.34 13.13 -25.15
CA LEU A 120 4.51 13.99 -25.28
C LEU A 120 5.67 13.33 -26.04
N ILE A 121 5.87 12.02 -25.87
CA ILE A 121 7.01 11.32 -26.47
C ILE A 121 6.73 10.78 -27.87
N GLU A 122 5.51 10.92 -28.40
CA GLU A 122 5.11 10.40 -29.70
C GLU A 122 6.09 10.78 -30.84
N PRO A 123 6.60 12.03 -30.95
CA PRO A 123 7.52 12.40 -32.01
C PRO A 123 8.85 11.62 -32.00
N PHE A 124 9.25 11.06 -30.85
CA PHE A 124 10.53 10.35 -30.68
C PHE A 124 10.41 8.83 -30.91
N MET A 125 9.22 8.35 -31.30
CA MET A 125 8.94 6.91 -31.44
C MET A 125 9.08 6.40 -32.87
N PHE A 126 9.08 7.30 -33.84
CA PHE A 126 9.07 6.98 -35.24
C PHE A 126 10.36 7.43 -35.91
N LYS A 127 10.75 6.70 -36.96
CA LYS A 127 11.78 7.17 -37.87
C LYS A 127 11.16 8.13 -38.87
N ASP A 128 11.75 9.31 -38.97
CA ASP A 128 11.43 10.30 -39.97
C ASP A 128 12.38 10.19 -41.16
N LYS A 129 11.87 10.55 -42.35
CA LYS A 129 12.66 10.49 -43.58
C LYS A 129 13.73 11.57 -43.63
N ASN A 130 13.47 12.69 -42.94
CA ASN A 130 14.26 13.89 -43.02
C ASN A 130 14.08 14.72 -41.72
N PHE A 131 15.01 15.65 -41.45
CA PHE A 131 15.03 16.45 -40.23
C PHE A 131 13.82 17.39 -40.14
N ASN A 132 13.37 17.95 -41.26
CA ASN A 132 12.22 18.84 -41.29
C ASN A 132 10.91 18.12 -40.91
N ASP A 133 10.76 16.85 -41.27
CA ASP A 133 9.60 16.02 -40.90
C ASP A 133 9.55 15.81 -39.37
N PHE A 134 10.71 15.59 -38.75
CA PHE A 134 10.82 15.49 -37.28
C PHE A 134 10.46 16.81 -36.60
N ILE A 135 11.02 17.92 -37.07
CA ILE A 135 10.73 19.26 -36.53
C ILE A 135 9.26 19.63 -36.73
N TYR A 136 8.69 19.32 -37.89
CA TYR A 136 7.28 19.49 -38.16
C TYR A 136 6.44 18.72 -37.15
N ARG A 137 6.73 17.42 -36.94
CA ARG A 137 6.00 16.60 -35.96
C ARG A 137 6.14 17.09 -34.53
N LEU A 138 7.34 17.52 -34.15
CA LEU A 138 7.57 18.13 -32.84
C LEU A 138 6.72 19.40 -32.67
N SER A 139 6.62 20.24 -33.71
CA SER A 139 5.82 21.47 -33.69
C SER A 139 4.29 21.23 -33.65
N GLN A 140 3.83 20.03 -34.02
CA GLN A 140 2.40 19.67 -33.92
C GLN A 140 1.95 19.39 -32.47
N LEU A 141 2.89 19.24 -31.52
CA LEU A 141 2.57 19.14 -30.10
C LEU A 141 2.12 20.50 -29.55
N SER A 142 0.83 20.79 -29.71
CA SER A 142 0.22 21.95 -29.07
C SER A 142 0.10 21.76 -27.54
N ASN A 143 0.24 22.84 -26.77
CA ASN A 143 0.02 22.89 -25.33
C ASN A 143 0.96 22.05 -24.45
N ILE A 144 2.28 22.12 -24.67
CA ILE A 144 3.26 21.56 -23.72
C ILE A 144 3.33 22.47 -22.48
N GLU A 145 2.53 22.22 -21.46
CA GLU A 145 2.64 22.96 -20.20
C GLU A 145 3.96 22.60 -19.49
N GLU A 146 4.52 23.56 -18.74
CA GLU A 146 5.80 23.34 -18.03
C GLU A 146 5.70 22.20 -17.01
N ASN A 147 4.53 22.05 -16.39
CA ASN A 147 4.23 20.94 -15.48
C ASN A 147 4.12 19.60 -16.20
N SER A 148 3.81 19.58 -17.51
CA SER A 148 3.64 18.33 -18.24
C SER A 148 4.94 17.53 -18.35
N LEU A 149 6.09 18.21 -18.33
CA LEU A 149 7.41 17.59 -18.40
C LEU A 149 7.74 16.77 -17.14
N ASN A 150 7.19 17.16 -15.98
CA ASN A 150 7.37 16.41 -14.74
C ASN A 150 6.75 15.01 -14.80
N HIS A 151 5.73 14.80 -15.64
CA HIS A 151 5.14 13.47 -15.82
C HIS A 151 6.14 12.47 -16.42
N ILE A 152 7.05 12.91 -17.30
CA ILE A 152 8.08 12.04 -17.88
C ILE A 152 9.03 11.54 -16.78
N LYS A 153 9.39 12.42 -15.83
CA LYS A 153 10.18 12.07 -14.67
C LYS A 153 9.44 11.09 -13.75
N ILE A 154 8.17 11.34 -13.44
CA ILE A 154 7.34 10.43 -12.64
C ILE A 154 7.31 9.05 -13.28
N ILE A 155 7.18 8.95 -14.60
CA ILE A 155 7.21 7.66 -15.30
C ILE A 155 8.58 7.02 -15.28
N ASN A 156 9.66 7.79 -15.44
CA ASN A 156 11.01 7.27 -15.31
C ASN A 156 11.25 6.62 -13.94
N ASP A 157 10.78 7.25 -12.86
CA ASP A 157 10.92 6.74 -11.50
C ASP A 157 10.02 5.49 -11.25
N ASN A 158 8.98 5.31 -12.06
CA ASN A 158 7.98 4.23 -11.94
C ASN A 158 7.98 3.24 -13.12
N ILE A 159 9.07 3.18 -13.91
CA ILE A 159 9.22 2.23 -15.02
C ILE A 159 8.87 0.79 -14.64
N PRO A 160 9.26 0.25 -13.46
CA PRO A 160 8.90 -1.12 -13.09
C PRO A 160 7.38 -1.36 -13.01
N ILE A 161 6.64 -0.39 -12.48
CA ILE A 161 5.17 -0.46 -12.34
C ILE A 161 4.51 -0.41 -13.72
N VAL A 162 4.95 0.51 -14.58
CA VAL A 162 4.41 0.63 -15.94
C VAL A 162 4.77 -0.60 -16.77
N THR A 163 6.00 -1.11 -16.65
CA THR A 163 6.43 -2.34 -17.33
C THR A 163 5.60 -3.54 -16.89
N MET A 164 5.24 -3.62 -15.60
CA MET A 164 4.30 -4.64 -15.11
C MET A 164 2.96 -4.56 -15.84
N TRP A 165 2.35 -3.37 -15.94
CA TRP A 165 1.10 -3.16 -16.70
C TRP A 165 1.23 -3.54 -18.19
N LEU A 166 2.40 -3.34 -18.77
CA LEU A 166 2.69 -3.64 -20.18
C LEU A 166 3.08 -5.11 -20.43
N SER A 167 3.55 -5.81 -19.42
CA SER A 167 3.97 -7.22 -19.51
C SER A 167 2.80 -8.19 -19.39
N THR A 168 1.68 -7.74 -18.84
CA THR A 168 0.48 -8.55 -18.71
C THR A 168 -0.23 -8.65 -20.07
N GLU A 169 -0.16 -9.82 -20.70
CA GLU A 169 -1.07 -10.25 -21.77
C GLU A 169 -2.52 -10.27 -21.23
N GLU A 170 -3.50 -10.17 -22.13
CA GLU A 170 -4.96 -10.05 -21.89
C GLU A 170 -5.48 -10.88 -20.69
N THR A 171 -5.48 -10.34 -19.45
CA THR A 171 -6.33 -10.69 -18.26
C THR A 171 -5.77 -10.09 -16.96
N THR A 172 -5.57 -8.76 -16.90
CA THR A 172 -4.65 -8.15 -15.92
C THR A 172 -5.19 -8.06 -14.48
N VAL A 173 -6.47 -7.76 -14.25
CA VAL A 173 -7.00 -7.62 -12.87
C VAL A 173 -7.04 -8.95 -12.16
N LEU A 174 -7.56 -9.96 -12.86
CA LEU A 174 -7.76 -11.28 -12.29
C LEU A 174 -6.40 -11.94 -12.04
N ASP A 175 -5.46 -11.89 -12.98
CA ASP A 175 -4.17 -12.55 -12.80
C ASP A 175 -3.28 -11.84 -11.78
N ASN A 176 -3.30 -10.51 -11.69
CA ASN A 176 -2.60 -9.79 -10.61
C ASN A 176 -3.22 -10.07 -9.23
N ALA A 177 -4.55 -10.15 -9.15
CA ALA A 177 -5.23 -10.54 -7.93
C ALA A 177 -4.90 -11.99 -7.53
N LEU A 178 -4.81 -12.91 -8.50
CA LEU A 178 -4.44 -14.31 -8.28
C LEU A 178 -2.98 -14.48 -7.86
N ILE A 179 -2.05 -13.73 -8.46
CA ILE A 179 -0.64 -13.72 -8.05
C ILE A 179 -0.52 -13.18 -6.62
N THR A 180 -1.22 -12.08 -6.32
CA THR A 180 -1.26 -11.52 -4.96
C THR A 180 -1.82 -12.54 -3.97
N MET A 181 -2.90 -13.25 -4.32
CA MET A 181 -3.45 -14.36 -3.52
C MET A 181 -2.41 -15.44 -3.27
N GLU A 182 -1.70 -15.86 -4.31
CA GLU A 182 -0.70 -16.91 -4.23
C GLU A 182 0.36 -16.57 -3.19
N HIS A 183 0.88 -15.34 -3.22
CA HIS A 183 1.91 -14.90 -2.31
C HIS A 183 1.39 -14.62 -0.90
N LEU A 184 0.17 -14.12 -0.74
CA LEU A 184 -0.49 -13.99 0.56
C LEU A 184 -0.61 -15.34 1.26
N TYR A 185 -0.98 -16.37 0.50
CA TYR A 185 -1.09 -17.73 1.01
C TYR A 185 0.28 -18.39 1.24
N LYS A 186 1.31 -18.03 0.49
CA LYS A 186 2.66 -18.59 0.71
C LYS A 186 3.36 -17.99 1.92
N ASN A 187 3.34 -16.65 2.02
CA ASN A 187 4.24 -15.90 2.92
C ASN A 187 3.56 -14.68 3.56
N GLY A 188 2.22 -14.61 3.55
CA GLY A 188 1.50 -13.44 4.07
C GLY A 188 1.49 -13.40 5.60
N ASN A 189 1.61 -12.20 6.14
CA ASN A 189 1.47 -11.88 7.57
C ASN A 189 0.48 -10.73 7.74
N VAL A 190 -0.44 -10.85 8.70
CA VAL A 190 -1.37 -9.80 9.10
C VAL A 190 -0.83 -9.13 10.36
N ASN A 191 -0.67 -7.81 10.31
CA ASN A 191 -0.31 -7.00 11.47
C ASN A 191 -1.51 -6.13 11.85
N ILE A 192 -1.93 -6.18 13.12
CA ILE A 192 -3.02 -5.38 13.66
C ILE A 192 -2.45 -4.43 14.70
N TYR A 193 -2.68 -3.13 14.51
CA TYR A 193 -2.21 -2.06 15.37
C TYR A 193 -3.38 -1.41 16.12
N LEU A 194 -3.38 -1.53 17.45
CA LEU A 194 -4.39 -0.93 18.32
C LEU A 194 -3.87 0.39 18.88
N GLN A 195 -4.46 1.51 18.45
CA GLN A 195 -3.95 2.85 18.74
C GLN A 195 -5.02 3.84 19.21
N HIS A 196 -6.24 3.38 19.48
CA HIS A 196 -7.33 4.26 19.93
C HIS A 196 -6.99 4.97 21.24
N LEU A 197 -6.17 4.36 22.10
CA LEU A 197 -5.80 4.98 23.37
C LEU A 197 -4.89 6.21 23.22
N ILE A 198 -4.13 6.34 22.13
CA ILE A 198 -3.27 7.51 21.81
C ILE A 198 -3.94 8.51 20.86
N LYS A 199 -5.27 8.48 20.74
CA LYS A 199 -6.07 9.31 19.82
C LYS A 199 -5.68 9.14 18.34
N LYS A 200 -5.10 8.00 17.96
CA LYS A 200 -4.90 7.61 16.57
C LYS A 200 -5.92 6.55 16.18
N SER A 201 -6.19 6.43 14.89
CA SER A 201 -7.02 5.34 14.37
C SER A 201 -6.25 4.03 14.47
N SER A 202 -6.81 3.03 15.15
CA SER A 202 -6.37 1.64 14.99
C SER A 202 -6.47 1.25 13.50
N TYR A 203 -5.56 0.41 13.02
CA TYR A 203 -5.53 -0.05 11.64
C TYR A 203 -4.92 -1.44 11.54
N TYR A 204 -5.05 -2.09 10.39
CA TYR A 204 -4.37 -3.34 10.10
C TYR A 204 -3.75 -3.27 8.70
N GLU A 205 -2.69 -4.03 8.50
CA GLU A 205 -1.99 -4.16 7.23
C GLU A 205 -1.63 -5.62 6.98
N ILE A 206 -1.45 -5.96 5.71
CA ILE A 206 -1.00 -7.30 5.30
C ILE A 206 0.33 -7.15 4.56
N THR A 207 1.35 -7.85 5.05
CA THR A 207 2.66 -7.91 4.40
C THR A 207 2.87 -9.25 3.73
N TYR A 208 3.46 -9.26 2.53
CA TYR A 208 3.85 -10.49 1.85
C TYR A 208 5.12 -10.27 1.02
N SER A 209 5.82 -11.35 0.68
CA SER A 209 7.05 -11.27 -0.11
C SER A 209 6.98 -12.08 -1.40
N ILE A 210 7.51 -11.51 -2.48
CA ILE A 210 7.71 -12.16 -3.78
C ILE A 210 9.21 -12.38 -4.00
N ASP A 211 9.59 -13.60 -4.38
CA ASP A 211 10.95 -13.91 -4.78
C ASP A 211 11.21 -13.38 -6.19
N ARG A 212 12.16 -12.45 -6.32
CA ARG A 212 12.66 -11.99 -7.63
C ARG A 212 13.71 -12.97 -8.13
N ILE A 213 13.47 -13.57 -9.29
CA ILE A 213 14.52 -14.25 -10.06
C ILE A 213 15.36 -13.14 -10.70
N GLU A 214 16.62 -13.02 -10.31
CA GLU A 214 17.57 -12.20 -11.06
C GLU A 214 17.86 -12.90 -12.38
N THR A 215 17.19 -12.50 -13.46
CA THR A 215 17.62 -12.78 -14.83
C THR A 215 18.79 -11.86 -15.20
N GLY A 216 19.84 -11.90 -14.37
CA GLY A 216 21.14 -11.35 -14.71
C GLY A 216 21.92 -12.43 -15.45
N ILE A 217 22.17 -12.22 -16.74
CA ILE A 217 23.17 -13.01 -17.48
C ILE A 217 24.54 -12.58 -16.95
N GLU A 218 24.91 -13.06 -15.78
CA GLU A 218 26.32 -13.21 -15.43
C GLU A 218 26.71 -14.62 -15.86
N LYS A 219 27.34 -14.72 -17.03
CA LYS A 219 28.14 -15.89 -17.37
C LYS A 219 29.33 -15.91 -16.42
N VAL A 220 29.14 -16.50 -15.24
CA VAL A 220 30.24 -16.99 -14.42
C VAL A 220 30.15 -18.49 -14.48
N ASN A 221 31.12 -19.08 -15.17
CA ASN A 221 31.40 -20.51 -15.10
C ASN A 221 31.65 -20.85 -13.63
N ASP A 222 30.70 -21.51 -12.96
CA ASP A 222 30.99 -22.42 -11.84
C ASP A 222 29.73 -23.23 -11.50
N GLU A 223 29.92 -24.54 -11.35
CA GLU A 223 28.90 -25.59 -11.27
C GLU A 223 28.10 -25.65 -9.95
N ASN A 224 27.77 -24.51 -9.34
CA ASN A 224 26.87 -24.44 -8.20
C ASN A 224 25.85 -23.32 -8.39
N ASN A 225 24.80 -23.60 -9.17
CA ASN A 225 23.65 -22.73 -9.39
C ASN A 225 22.83 -22.56 -8.10
N GLN A 226 23.29 -21.73 -7.16
CA GLN A 226 22.42 -21.10 -6.18
C GLN A 226 21.86 -19.83 -6.80
N ILE A 227 20.61 -19.92 -7.29
CA ILE A 227 19.81 -18.77 -7.68
C ILE A 227 19.71 -17.84 -6.45
N LYS A 228 20.37 -16.68 -6.48
CA LYS A 228 20.18 -15.65 -5.47
C LYS A 228 18.81 -15.02 -5.70
N THR A 229 17.82 -15.41 -4.91
CA THR A 229 16.50 -14.78 -4.93
C THR A 229 16.52 -13.55 -4.02
N LYS A 230 16.12 -12.39 -4.56
CA LYS A 230 15.89 -11.19 -3.73
C LYS A 230 14.41 -11.12 -3.38
N LYS A 231 14.07 -11.17 -2.10
CA LYS A 231 12.70 -11.00 -1.62
C LYS A 231 12.31 -9.52 -1.69
N ILE A 232 11.24 -9.22 -2.43
CA ILE A 232 10.59 -7.90 -2.42
C ILE A 232 9.40 -8.01 -1.48
N GLN A 233 9.36 -7.14 -0.47
CA GLN A 233 8.25 -7.04 0.47
C GLN A 233 7.20 -6.06 -0.05
N PHE A 234 5.94 -6.49 -0.01
CA PHE A 234 4.77 -5.71 -0.35
C PHE A 234 3.94 -5.46 0.92
N LEU A 235 3.26 -4.33 0.92
CA LEU A 235 2.40 -3.86 2.00
C LEU A 235 1.01 -3.56 1.41
N LEU A 236 -0.02 -4.12 2.01
CA LEU A 236 -1.41 -3.77 1.73
C LEU A 236 -1.99 -3.08 2.96
N SER A 237 -2.29 -1.78 2.81
CA SER A 237 -2.99 -1.03 3.85
C SER A 237 -4.48 -1.38 3.88
N MET A 238 -5.18 -0.99 4.95
CA MET A 238 -6.63 -1.19 5.07
C MET A 238 -7.42 -0.62 3.88
N SER A 239 -7.04 0.55 3.35
CA SER A 239 -7.67 1.12 2.15
C SER A 239 -7.41 0.28 0.90
N ASP A 240 -6.17 -0.23 0.74
CA ASP A 240 -5.82 -1.09 -0.39
C ASP A 240 -6.58 -2.42 -0.32
N ILE A 241 -6.85 -2.94 0.88
CA ILE A 241 -7.61 -4.17 1.11
C ILE A 241 -9.08 -3.99 0.75
N ASP A 242 -9.69 -2.87 1.13
CA ASP A 242 -11.08 -2.56 0.75
C ASP A 242 -11.24 -2.46 -0.78
N ASP A 243 -10.29 -1.80 -1.44
CA ASP A 243 -10.25 -1.71 -2.90
C ASP A 243 -10.01 -3.09 -3.53
N HIS A 244 -9.09 -3.88 -2.99
CA HIS A 244 -8.83 -5.25 -3.43
C HIS A 244 -10.08 -6.12 -3.32
N LYS A 245 -10.84 -6.04 -2.22
CA LYS A 245 -12.12 -6.75 -2.04
C LYS A 245 -13.16 -6.33 -3.08
N ARG A 246 -13.24 -5.04 -3.42
CA ARG A 246 -14.14 -4.56 -4.49
C ARG A 246 -13.75 -5.18 -5.82
N GLN A 247 -12.47 -5.12 -6.19
CA GLN A 247 -11.94 -5.70 -7.42
C GLN A 247 -12.25 -7.21 -7.52
N LEU A 248 -12.02 -7.96 -6.44
CA LEU A 248 -12.35 -9.38 -6.38
C LEU A 248 -13.84 -9.66 -6.53
N THR A 249 -14.69 -8.82 -5.96
CA THR A 249 -16.14 -8.96 -6.05
C THR A 249 -16.62 -8.74 -7.48
N PHE A 250 -16.08 -7.73 -8.18
CA PHE A 250 -16.32 -7.53 -9.61
C PHE A 250 -15.83 -8.72 -10.44
N CYS A 251 -14.59 -9.19 -10.21
CA CYS A 251 -14.07 -10.36 -10.89
C CYS A 251 -14.89 -11.63 -10.65
N ASN A 252 -15.48 -11.81 -9.47
CA ASN A 252 -16.32 -12.97 -9.17
C ASN A 252 -17.62 -13.00 -10.00
N VAL A 253 -18.13 -11.83 -10.38
CA VAL A 253 -19.32 -11.69 -11.25
C VAL A 253 -18.97 -12.04 -12.70
N ASP A 254 -17.79 -11.62 -13.16
CA ASP A 254 -17.35 -11.78 -14.55
C ASP A 254 -16.73 -13.16 -14.85
N VAL A 255 -16.24 -13.88 -13.84
CA VAL A 255 -15.72 -15.24 -13.99
C VAL A 255 -16.87 -16.23 -14.24
N GLN A 256 -17.24 -16.37 -15.52
CA GLN A 256 -18.19 -17.37 -16.01
C GLN A 256 -17.69 -18.81 -15.78
N GLN A 257 -18.62 -19.78 -15.89
CA GLN A 257 -18.53 -21.21 -15.52
C GLN A 257 -17.27 -21.98 -15.98
N ASN A 258 -16.45 -21.44 -16.88
CA ASN A 258 -15.31 -22.13 -17.50
C ASN A 258 -13.98 -22.06 -16.71
N LEU A 259 -13.89 -21.28 -15.61
CA LEU A 259 -12.66 -21.12 -14.81
C LEU A 259 -12.90 -21.44 -13.31
N ILE A 260 -13.41 -22.64 -13.03
CA ILE A 260 -13.76 -23.15 -11.69
C ILE A 260 -12.65 -22.90 -10.65
N TYR A 261 -11.39 -23.11 -11.02
CA TYR A 261 -10.24 -22.90 -10.14
C TYR A 261 -10.11 -21.43 -9.69
N LYS A 262 -10.22 -20.47 -10.62
CA LYS A 262 -10.10 -19.04 -10.32
C LYS A 262 -11.24 -18.58 -9.39
N LYS A 263 -12.44 -19.13 -9.57
CA LYS A 263 -13.58 -18.87 -8.69
C LYS A 263 -13.36 -19.36 -7.25
N VAL A 264 -12.77 -20.55 -7.07
CA VAL A 264 -12.43 -21.09 -5.75
C VAL A 264 -11.44 -20.16 -5.03
N LEU A 265 -10.42 -19.69 -5.75
CA LEU A 265 -9.44 -18.75 -5.21
C LEU A 265 -10.06 -17.41 -4.78
N ILE A 266 -10.83 -16.76 -5.66
CA ILE A 266 -11.49 -15.48 -5.37
C ILE A 266 -12.38 -15.61 -4.11
N ASN A 267 -13.20 -16.66 -4.04
CA ASN A 267 -14.06 -16.90 -2.89
C ASN A 267 -13.27 -17.17 -1.61
N GLY A 268 -12.17 -17.89 -1.72
CA GLY A 268 -11.22 -18.11 -0.63
C GLY A 268 -10.66 -16.80 -0.08
N GLN A 269 -10.17 -15.93 -0.96
CA GLN A 269 -9.59 -14.65 -0.55
C GLN A 269 -10.64 -13.70 0.04
N LEU A 270 -11.83 -13.61 -0.54
CA LEU A 270 -12.91 -12.80 0.03
C LEU A 270 -13.29 -13.26 1.45
N LYS A 271 -13.33 -14.59 1.68
CA LYS A 271 -13.55 -15.14 3.02
C LYS A 271 -12.40 -14.82 3.97
N LEU A 272 -11.15 -14.98 3.53
CA LEU A 272 -9.95 -14.66 4.32
C LEU A 272 -9.97 -13.20 4.79
N LEU A 273 -10.16 -12.25 3.87
CA LEU A 273 -10.17 -10.83 4.17
C LEU A 273 -11.32 -10.46 5.12
N LYS A 274 -12.50 -11.06 4.93
CA LYS A 274 -13.63 -10.90 5.86
C LYS A 274 -13.31 -11.43 7.27
N THR A 275 -12.61 -12.55 7.38
CA THR A 275 -12.20 -13.09 8.69
C THR A 275 -11.19 -12.17 9.38
N ILE A 276 -10.23 -11.62 8.63
CA ILE A 276 -9.26 -10.64 9.16
C ILE A 276 -9.98 -9.38 9.69
N GLU A 277 -10.94 -8.84 8.93
CA GLU A 277 -11.75 -7.69 9.37
C GLU A 277 -12.54 -7.99 10.65
N ASN A 278 -13.11 -9.20 10.76
CA ASN A 278 -13.82 -9.59 11.97
C ASN A 278 -12.88 -9.63 13.19
N ILE A 279 -11.68 -10.19 13.03
CA ILE A 279 -10.66 -10.21 14.09
C ILE A 279 -10.32 -8.77 14.50
N TYR A 280 -10.02 -7.90 13.53
CA TYR A 280 -9.76 -6.48 13.77
C TYR A 280 -10.89 -5.77 14.52
N HIS A 281 -12.15 -6.01 14.14
CA HIS A 281 -13.31 -5.44 14.81
C HIS A 281 -13.46 -5.91 16.26
N ILE A 282 -13.20 -7.19 16.54
CA ILE A 282 -13.26 -7.72 17.92
C ILE A 282 -12.14 -7.11 18.77
N TYR A 283 -10.93 -7.01 18.24
CA TYR A 283 -9.82 -6.34 18.92
C TYR A 283 -10.14 -4.89 19.25
N THR A 284 -10.68 -4.14 18.28
CA THR A 284 -11.10 -2.75 18.51
C THR A 284 -12.16 -2.67 19.62
N LYS A 285 -13.13 -3.60 19.63
CA LYS A 285 -14.12 -3.67 20.71
C LYS A 285 -13.46 -3.95 22.07
N LEU A 286 -12.55 -4.92 22.14
CA LEU A 286 -11.79 -5.26 23.35
C LEU A 286 -10.98 -4.07 23.87
N GLU A 287 -10.33 -3.32 22.99
CA GLU A 287 -9.62 -2.08 23.31
C GLU A 287 -10.58 -1.01 23.88
N LEU A 288 -11.72 -0.79 23.21
CA LEU A 288 -12.72 0.22 23.61
C LEU A 288 -13.39 -0.09 24.95
N VAL A 289 -13.63 -1.37 25.24
CA VAL A 289 -14.20 -1.81 26.54
C VAL A 289 -13.13 -1.97 27.63
N GLY A 290 -11.88 -1.64 27.31
CA GLY A 290 -10.78 -1.57 28.27
C GLY A 290 -10.29 -2.92 28.76
N HIS A 291 -10.32 -3.96 27.92
CA HIS A 291 -9.77 -5.26 28.29
C HIS A 291 -8.24 -5.17 28.49
N PRO A 292 -7.67 -5.56 29.63
CA PRO A 292 -6.27 -5.27 30.00
C PRO A 292 -5.25 -5.83 29.00
N ASP A 293 -5.48 -7.02 28.46
CA ASP A 293 -4.51 -7.70 27.58
C ASP A 293 -4.45 -7.13 26.14
N TYR A 294 -5.36 -6.22 25.80
CA TYR A 294 -5.58 -5.74 24.42
C TYR A 294 -5.53 -4.20 24.29
N GLN A 295 -4.89 -3.52 25.25
CA GLN A 295 -4.69 -2.08 25.23
C GLN A 295 -3.35 -1.73 24.57
N LEU A 296 -3.35 -0.90 23.52
CA LEU A 296 -2.13 -0.45 22.81
C LEU A 296 -1.19 -1.58 22.39
N ARG A 297 -1.76 -2.69 21.96
CA ARG A 297 -1.02 -3.90 21.59
C ARG A 297 -1.00 -4.10 20.09
N ASP A 298 0.13 -4.58 19.60
CA ASP A 298 0.30 -5.01 18.22
C ASP A 298 0.19 -6.54 18.17
N GLU A 299 -0.63 -7.04 17.24
CA GLU A 299 -0.89 -8.47 17.06
C GLU A 299 -0.48 -8.90 15.66
N ASN A 300 0.30 -9.99 15.57
CA ASN A 300 0.85 -10.48 14.31
C ASN A 300 0.39 -11.92 14.07
N TYR A 301 -0.17 -12.18 12.87
CA TYR A 301 -0.64 -13.49 12.47
C TYR A 301 -0.01 -13.94 11.17
N GLU A 302 0.54 -15.14 11.16
CA GLU A 302 0.97 -15.80 9.93
C GLU A 302 -0.25 -16.36 9.20
N ILE A 303 -0.42 -15.99 7.92
CA ILE A 303 -1.48 -16.56 7.06
C ILE A 303 -1.07 -17.95 6.55
N HIS A 304 0.25 -18.20 6.47
CA HIS A 304 0.82 -19.43 5.95
C HIS A 304 0.99 -20.50 7.05
N LEU A 305 0.85 -21.78 6.68
CA LEU A 305 1.13 -22.91 7.56
C LEU A 305 2.49 -23.52 7.17
N GLN A 306 3.41 -23.63 8.12
CA GLN A 306 4.79 -24.13 7.92
C GLN A 306 4.90 -25.57 7.37
N HIS A 307 3.78 -26.29 7.21
CA HIS A 307 3.77 -27.72 6.88
C HIS A 307 3.09 -28.09 5.56
N ILE A 308 2.66 -27.11 4.74
CA ILE A 308 2.02 -27.39 3.44
C ILE A 308 2.77 -26.63 2.35
N ASP A 309 3.53 -27.36 1.54
CA ASP A 309 4.29 -26.80 0.41
C ASP A 309 3.34 -26.36 -0.71
N THR A 310 2.84 -25.15 -0.58
CA THR A 310 1.96 -24.51 -1.56
C THR A 310 2.63 -24.28 -2.90
N SER A 311 3.97 -24.25 -2.97
CA SER A 311 4.68 -23.99 -4.22
C SER A 311 4.48 -25.13 -5.23
N SER A 312 4.47 -26.38 -4.77
CA SER A 312 4.22 -27.56 -5.63
C SER A 312 2.75 -27.68 -6.07
N MET A 313 1.80 -27.28 -5.23
CA MET A 313 0.37 -27.39 -5.51
C MET A 313 -0.16 -26.32 -6.47
N LEU A 314 0.49 -25.15 -6.52
CA LEU A 314 0.10 -24.04 -7.39
C LEU A 314 0.71 -24.15 -8.80
N THR A 315 1.83 -24.86 -8.95
CA THR A 315 2.45 -25.11 -10.27
C THR A 315 1.75 -26.22 -11.07
N ASP A 316 1.02 -27.13 -10.42
CA ASP A 316 0.43 -28.34 -11.03
C ASP A 316 -1.06 -28.21 -11.41
N LEU A 317 -1.58 -26.99 -11.57
CA LEU A 317 -3.01 -26.70 -11.72
C LEU A 317 -3.56 -26.85 -13.14
N ARG A 318 -3.22 -27.97 -13.80
CA ARG A 318 -3.93 -28.41 -15.00
C ARG A 318 -4.79 -29.63 -14.65
N SER A 319 -6.08 -29.36 -14.47
CA SER A 319 -7.26 -30.25 -14.60
C SER A 319 -7.74 -31.16 -13.46
N HIS A 320 -6.97 -31.52 -12.42
CA HIS A 320 -7.44 -32.55 -11.45
C HIS A 320 -7.26 -32.25 -9.93
N GLN A 321 -7.02 -31.00 -9.51
CA GLN A 321 -6.68 -30.69 -8.11
C GLN A 321 -7.53 -29.61 -7.40
N ASN A 322 -8.64 -29.16 -7.99
CA ASN A 322 -9.48 -28.09 -7.40
C ASN A 322 -9.94 -28.39 -5.96
N ALA A 323 -10.26 -29.65 -5.64
CA ALA A 323 -10.68 -30.06 -4.30
C ALA A 323 -9.54 -29.99 -3.25
N ARG A 324 -8.28 -30.19 -3.67
CA ARG A 324 -7.11 -30.10 -2.77
C ARG A 324 -6.79 -28.65 -2.45
N LEU A 325 -6.85 -27.76 -3.46
CA LEU A 325 -6.70 -26.33 -3.24
C LEU A 325 -7.81 -25.79 -2.34
N ASP A 326 -9.08 -26.10 -2.63
CA ASP A 326 -10.20 -25.63 -1.81
C ASP A 326 -10.04 -26.10 -0.36
N ASN A 327 -9.66 -27.37 -0.14
CA ASN A 327 -9.39 -27.87 1.20
C ASN A 327 -8.24 -27.12 1.90
N ALA A 328 -7.12 -26.87 1.21
CA ALA A 328 -6.01 -26.11 1.78
C ALA A 328 -6.41 -24.68 2.16
N ILE A 329 -7.21 -24.02 1.33
CA ILE A 329 -7.78 -22.69 1.59
C ILE A 329 -8.74 -22.75 2.79
N GLN A 330 -9.63 -23.75 2.84
CA GLN A 330 -10.56 -23.92 3.96
C GLN A 330 -9.81 -24.11 5.29
N ILE A 331 -8.78 -24.96 5.34
CA ILE A 331 -7.99 -25.20 6.56
C ILE A 331 -7.39 -23.88 7.09
N ARG A 332 -6.87 -23.04 6.19
CA ARG A 332 -6.27 -21.75 6.58
C ARG A 332 -7.30 -20.76 7.11
N ILE A 333 -8.44 -20.66 6.43
CA ILE A 333 -9.55 -19.83 6.88
C ILE A 333 -10.09 -20.32 8.23
N GLN A 334 -10.18 -21.64 8.44
CA GLN A 334 -10.63 -22.25 9.69
C GLN A 334 -9.74 -21.89 10.88
N ASN A 335 -8.41 -21.84 10.71
CA ASN A 335 -7.50 -21.45 11.77
C ASN A 335 -7.72 -20.00 12.23
N LEU A 336 -7.86 -19.07 11.29
CA LEU A 336 -8.18 -17.68 11.61
C LEU A 336 -9.60 -17.54 12.19
N GLN A 337 -10.55 -18.36 11.73
CA GLN A 337 -11.90 -18.41 12.32
C GLN A 337 -11.88 -18.91 13.76
N LEU A 338 -11.01 -19.89 14.09
CA LEU A 338 -10.84 -20.35 15.47
C LEU A 338 -10.37 -19.20 16.36
N ILE A 339 -9.36 -18.44 15.92
CA ILE A 339 -8.88 -17.24 16.62
C ILE A 339 -10.03 -16.23 16.80
N CYS A 340 -10.77 -15.95 15.74
CA CYS A 340 -11.93 -15.06 15.78
C CYS A 340 -12.98 -15.51 16.82
N ASN A 341 -13.28 -16.80 16.89
CA ASN A 341 -14.25 -17.36 17.83
C ASN A 341 -13.74 -17.27 19.28
N THR A 342 -12.45 -17.53 19.52
CA THR A 342 -11.84 -17.40 20.84
C THR A 342 -11.87 -15.95 21.32
N LEU A 343 -11.55 -15.00 20.44
CA LEU A 343 -11.61 -13.57 20.75
C LEU A 343 -13.05 -13.12 21.03
N GLN A 344 -14.01 -13.57 20.24
CA GLN A 344 -15.43 -13.27 20.46
C GLN A 344 -15.90 -13.79 21.82
N THR A 345 -15.56 -15.04 22.16
CA THR A 345 -15.87 -15.62 23.47
C THR A 345 -15.24 -14.81 24.61
N THR A 346 -13.99 -14.37 24.44
CA THR A 346 -13.28 -13.53 25.42
C THR A 346 -14.00 -12.20 25.62
N TYR A 347 -14.41 -11.55 24.52
CA TYR A 347 -15.19 -10.31 24.56
C TYR A 347 -16.54 -10.51 25.27
N ASP A 348 -17.30 -11.55 24.92
CA ASP A 348 -18.62 -11.79 25.49
C ASP A 348 -18.54 -12.09 27.00
N MET A 349 -17.58 -12.92 27.42
CA MET A 349 -17.32 -13.17 28.85
C MET A 349 -16.92 -11.89 29.58
N TRP A 350 -16.07 -11.07 28.96
CA TRP A 350 -15.64 -9.79 29.55
C TRP A 350 -16.82 -8.85 29.76
N ILE A 351 -17.68 -8.69 28.77
CA ILE A 351 -18.86 -7.82 28.87
C ILE A 351 -19.84 -8.35 29.91
N GLN A 352 -20.12 -9.65 29.93
CA GLN A 352 -20.99 -10.25 30.95
C GLN A 352 -20.45 -10.04 32.36
N ASN A 353 -19.13 -10.19 32.54
CA ASN A 353 -18.48 -9.92 33.82
C ASN A 353 -18.61 -8.45 34.18
N LEU A 354 -18.31 -7.52 33.27
CA LEU A 354 -18.48 -6.09 33.49
C LEU A 354 -19.93 -5.70 33.85
N GLU A 355 -20.92 -6.28 33.19
CA GLU A 355 -22.33 -6.03 33.48
C GLU A 355 -22.74 -6.58 34.83
N LYS A 356 -22.33 -7.81 35.16
CA LYS A 356 -22.52 -8.41 36.48
C LYS A 356 -21.89 -7.54 37.57
N TYR A 357 -20.69 -7.03 37.33
CA TYR A 357 -19.99 -6.12 38.23
C TYR A 357 -20.71 -4.79 38.36
N ARG A 358 -21.17 -4.16 37.25
CA ARG A 358 -21.94 -2.91 37.28
C ARG A 358 -23.27 -3.05 38.04
N GLN A 359 -23.96 -4.17 37.88
CA GLN A 359 -25.24 -4.43 38.56
C GLN A 359 -25.05 -4.68 40.06
N LYS A 360 -23.99 -5.40 40.44
CA LYS A 360 -23.68 -5.70 41.85
C LYS A 360 -23.05 -4.51 42.58
N CYS A 361 -22.20 -3.77 41.89
CA CYS A 361 -21.39 -2.69 42.42
C CYS A 361 -21.62 -1.41 41.60
N SER A 362 -22.59 -0.57 42.00
CA SER A 362 -22.59 0.82 41.53
C SER A 362 -21.37 1.55 42.11
N LEU A 363 -20.85 2.57 41.43
CA LEU A 363 -19.68 3.32 41.92
C LEU A 363 -19.89 3.84 43.36
N LEU A 364 -21.12 4.24 43.70
CA LEU A 364 -21.52 4.63 45.05
C LEU A 364 -21.57 3.47 46.04
N LYS A 365 -21.94 2.25 45.59
CA LYS A 365 -21.91 1.03 46.42
C LYS A 365 -20.49 0.55 46.66
N LEU A 366 -19.59 0.71 45.69
CA LEU A 366 -18.18 0.37 45.82
C LEU A 366 -17.60 1.00 47.07
N PHE A 367 -17.80 2.29 47.30
CA PHE A 367 -17.24 2.97 48.47
C PHE A 367 -18.13 2.92 49.73
N SER A 368 -19.25 2.19 49.72
CA SER A 368 -20.23 2.20 50.82
C SER A 368 -19.89 1.19 51.94
N ASN A 369 -20.29 1.52 53.17
CA ASN A 369 -20.18 0.71 54.42
C ASN A 369 -20.71 -0.75 54.35
N HIS A 370 -21.30 -1.19 53.24
CA HIS A 370 -21.87 -2.53 53.11
C HIS A 370 -20.82 -3.65 53.03
N PHE A 371 -19.60 -3.36 52.55
CA PHE A 371 -18.55 -4.36 52.32
C PHE A 371 -17.65 -4.63 53.54
N ASN A 372 -17.69 -3.79 54.58
CA ASN A 372 -16.85 -3.98 55.77
C ASN A 372 -17.37 -5.07 56.72
N ASN A 373 -18.62 -5.54 56.56
CA ASN A 373 -19.26 -6.46 57.50
C ASN A 373 -19.73 -7.80 56.90
N GLN A 374 -19.56 -8.05 55.60
CA GLN A 374 -19.94 -9.35 55.01
C GLN A 374 -18.93 -9.85 53.97
N ASN A 375 -18.54 -11.11 54.16
CA ASN A 375 -17.91 -12.06 53.22
C ASN A 375 -16.63 -11.59 52.49
N GLU A 376 -15.50 -12.25 52.76
CA GLU A 376 -14.20 -12.02 52.10
C GLU A 376 -14.30 -12.04 50.56
N GLU A 377 -15.24 -12.84 50.02
CA GLU A 377 -15.55 -12.88 48.59
C GLU A 377 -16.12 -11.57 48.05
N GLU A 378 -16.96 -10.85 48.80
CA GLU A 378 -17.57 -9.60 48.38
C GLU A 378 -16.56 -8.46 48.35
N GLN A 379 -15.64 -8.44 49.32
CA GLN A 379 -14.52 -7.50 49.34
C GLN A 379 -13.56 -7.73 48.17
N LYS A 380 -13.19 -9.00 47.88
CA LYS A 380 -12.41 -9.35 46.68
C LYS A 380 -13.10 -8.91 45.39
N LEU A 381 -14.42 -9.05 45.33
CA LEU A 381 -15.23 -8.61 44.19
C LEU A 381 -15.21 -7.09 44.03
N ALA A 382 -15.34 -6.34 45.12
CA ALA A 382 -15.26 -4.88 45.12
C ALA A 382 -13.89 -4.38 44.69
N ILE A 383 -12.80 -5.01 45.15
CA ILE A 383 -11.43 -4.68 44.74
C ILE A 383 -11.23 -4.96 43.25
N HIS A 384 -11.69 -6.11 42.73
CA HIS A 384 -11.62 -6.38 41.30
C HIS A 384 -12.45 -5.40 40.48
N CYS A 385 -13.65 -5.03 40.94
CA CYS A 385 -14.46 -3.99 40.30
C CYS A 385 -13.72 -2.64 40.25
N LEU A 386 -13.04 -2.25 41.33
CA LEU A 386 -12.25 -1.02 41.40
C LEU A 386 -11.03 -1.09 40.48
N GLU A 387 -10.30 -2.20 40.50
CA GLU A 387 -9.18 -2.47 39.59
C GLU A 387 -9.62 -2.36 38.12
N HIS A 388 -10.75 -3.00 37.76
CA HIS A 388 -11.32 -2.91 36.42
C HIS A 388 -11.77 -1.49 36.06
N TYR A 389 -12.40 -0.78 36.99
CA TYR A 389 -12.82 0.60 36.77
C TYR A 389 -11.62 1.52 36.53
N LEU A 390 -10.60 1.47 37.40
CA LEU A 390 -9.38 2.26 37.26
C LEU A 390 -8.61 1.92 35.97
N ARG A 391 -8.51 0.64 35.62
CA ARG A 391 -7.94 0.20 34.32
C ARG A 391 -8.75 0.71 33.13
N SER A 392 -10.09 0.73 33.23
CA SER A 392 -10.97 1.26 32.18
C SER A 392 -10.87 2.79 32.05
N LEU A 393 -10.59 3.49 33.14
CA LEU A 393 -10.29 4.93 33.16
C LEU A 393 -8.89 5.26 32.62
N ARG A 394 -8.15 4.25 32.11
CA ARG A 394 -6.80 4.39 31.54
C ARG A 394 -5.78 4.87 32.56
N ILE A 395 -6.00 4.51 33.82
CA ILE A 395 -5.06 4.70 34.90
C ILE A 395 -4.10 3.49 34.88
N SER A 396 -3.52 3.19 33.71
CA SER A 396 -2.66 2.02 33.46
C SER A 396 -1.21 2.25 33.89
N GLN A 397 -0.82 3.50 34.14
CA GLN A 397 0.49 3.85 34.73
C GLN A 397 0.57 3.58 36.23
N VAL A 398 -0.52 3.09 36.79
CA VAL A 398 -0.70 2.97 38.23
C VAL A 398 -0.52 1.52 38.56
N ASN A 399 0.74 1.16 38.84
CA ASN A 399 1.13 -0.13 39.42
C ASN A 399 0.60 -0.24 40.86
N LEU A 400 -0.71 -0.13 41.04
CA LEU A 400 -1.35 -0.42 42.30
C LEU A 400 -1.45 -1.94 42.41
N THR A 401 -0.62 -2.48 43.30
CA THR A 401 -0.80 -3.85 43.78
C THR A 401 -2.18 -3.99 44.40
N THR A 402 -2.72 -5.21 44.42
CA THR A 402 -4.02 -5.50 45.07
C THR A 402 -4.06 -5.00 46.51
N ASN A 403 -2.93 -5.06 47.23
CA ASN A 403 -2.80 -4.55 48.60
C ASN A 403 -2.93 -3.02 48.68
N GLN A 404 -2.33 -2.28 47.75
CA GLN A 404 -2.50 -0.82 47.70
C GLN A 404 -3.94 -0.44 47.36
N LEU A 405 -4.61 -1.16 46.45
CA LEU A 405 -6.04 -0.95 46.19
C LEU A 405 -6.90 -1.20 47.43
N VAL A 406 -6.57 -2.22 48.23
CA VAL A 406 -7.23 -2.50 49.51
C VAL A 406 -7.03 -1.34 50.49
N GLU A 407 -5.79 -0.85 50.65
CA GLU A 407 -5.47 0.28 51.53
C GLU A 407 -6.17 1.57 51.08
N PHE A 408 -6.18 1.86 49.78
CA PHE A 408 -6.89 3.00 49.20
C PHE A 408 -8.41 2.90 49.42
N TYR A 409 -8.97 1.73 49.21
CA TYR A 409 -10.38 1.44 49.45
C TYR A 409 -10.77 1.66 50.92
N GLN A 410 -9.92 1.21 51.86
CA GLN A 410 -10.11 1.40 53.29
C GLN A 410 -9.95 2.88 53.70
N LYS A 411 -9.00 3.60 53.11
CA LYS A 411 -8.71 5.01 53.40
C LYS A 411 -9.87 5.94 53.00
N TYR A 412 -10.47 5.69 51.84
CA TYR A 412 -11.49 6.57 51.24
C TYR A 412 -12.93 6.09 51.44
N HIS A 413 -13.14 5.33 52.51
CA HIS A 413 -14.44 4.76 52.87
C HIS A 413 -15.56 5.84 52.96
N ILE A 414 -16.70 5.59 52.29
CA ILE A 414 -17.90 6.45 52.30
C ILE A 414 -18.96 5.79 53.21
N GLU A 415 -19.28 6.45 54.32
CA GLU A 415 -20.32 5.98 55.22
C GLU A 415 -21.71 6.07 54.57
N ILE A 416 -22.51 5.02 54.70
CA ILE A 416 -23.90 5.01 54.25
C ILE A 416 -24.69 6.01 55.11
N GLY A 417 -25.37 6.97 54.47
CA GLY A 417 -26.12 8.04 55.14
C GLY A 417 -25.50 9.44 55.01
N LEU A 418 -24.30 9.54 54.43
CA LEU A 418 -23.73 10.83 54.06
C LEU A 418 -24.54 11.48 52.92
N ASN A 419 -24.70 12.81 52.98
CA ASN A 419 -25.22 13.59 51.87
C ASN A 419 -24.36 13.32 50.60
N ILE A 420 -24.99 13.27 49.44
CA ILE A 420 -24.38 13.05 48.11
C ILE A 420 -23.14 13.94 47.92
N ASP A 421 -23.18 15.19 48.37
CA ASP A 421 -22.05 16.13 48.28
C ASP A 421 -20.82 15.66 49.06
N MET A 422 -21.00 15.06 50.24
CA MET A 422 -19.89 14.51 51.04
C MET A 422 -19.31 13.22 50.43
N SER A 423 -20.18 12.40 49.84
CA SER A 423 -19.77 11.20 49.10
C SER A 423 -18.97 11.58 47.84
N LEU A 424 -19.41 12.58 47.09
CA LEU A 424 -18.71 13.10 45.93
C LEU A 424 -17.38 13.77 46.32
N LYS A 425 -17.33 14.47 47.46
CA LYS A 425 -16.10 15.06 47.97
C LYS A 425 -15.05 13.99 48.32
N LYS A 426 -15.44 12.93 49.04
CA LYS A 426 -14.54 11.81 49.35
C LYS A 426 -14.07 11.07 48.09
N LEU A 427 -14.95 10.89 47.11
CA LEU A 427 -14.58 10.34 45.81
C LEU A 427 -13.60 11.26 45.06
N SER A 428 -13.80 12.57 45.14
CA SER A 428 -12.88 13.56 44.57
C SER A 428 -11.51 13.52 45.25
N GLU A 429 -11.47 13.43 46.59
CA GLU A 429 -10.23 13.28 47.36
C GLU A 429 -9.52 11.97 47.01
N PHE A 430 -10.27 10.86 46.87
CA PHE A 430 -9.74 9.59 46.38
C PHE A 430 -9.08 9.72 45.00
N LEU A 431 -9.79 10.31 44.03
CA LEU A 431 -9.26 10.50 42.69
C LEU A 431 -8.05 11.45 42.71
N GLN A 432 -8.10 12.53 43.49
CA GLN A 432 -7.00 13.48 43.62
C GLN A 432 -5.75 12.83 44.19
N ASP A 433 -5.86 12.08 45.30
CA ASP A 433 -4.73 11.34 45.87
C ASP A 433 -4.17 10.30 44.91
N LEU A 434 -5.06 9.59 44.21
CA LEU A 434 -4.69 8.60 43.21
C LEU A 434 -3.91 9.26 42.06
N PHE A 435 -4.27 10.48 41.63
CA PHE A 435 -3.52 11.20 40.60
C PHE A 435 -2.23 11.87 41.14
N GLU A 436 -2.24 12.45 42.34
CA GLU A 436 -1.08 13.12 42.95
C GLU A 436 0.06 12.14 43.28
N GLN A 437 -0.25 10.94 43.77
CA GLN A 437 0.77 9.91 44.02
C GLN A 437 1.46 9.42 42.73
N ASN A 438 0.84 9.61 41.56
CA ASN A 438 1.44 9.28 40.27
C ASN A 438 2.27 10.40 39.66
N VAL A 439 2.02 11.67 40.02
CA VAL A 439 2.84 12.80 39.56
C VAL A 439 4.25 12.73 40.18
N VAL A 440 4.37 12.29 41.44
CA VAL A 440 5.65 12.21 42.16
C VAL A 440 6.61 11.13 41.58
N TYR A 441 6.07 10.10 40.92
CA TYR A 441 6.89 9.06 40.27
C TYR A 441 7.46 9.48 38.91
N HIS A 442 6.85 10.47 38.24
CA HIS A 442 7.31 10.96 36.93
C HIS A 442 8.37 12.07 37.02
N GLU A 443 8.58 12.69 38.18
CA GLU A 443 9.68 13.66 38.37
C GLU A 443 11.02 13.01 38.76
N ASN A 444 11.03 11.70 39.05
CA ASN A 444 12.22 10.95 39.50
C ASN A 444 12.69 9.85 38.52
N GLN A 445 12.19 9.85 37.28
CA GLN A 445 12.72 9.08 36.14
C GLN A 445 13.09 10.04 35.02
#